data_AF-A0A1B1MJJ1-F1
#
_entry.id   AF-A0A1B1MJJ1-F1
#
_cell.length_a   1.000
_cell.length_b   1.000
_cell.length_c   1.000
_cell.angle_alpha   90.00
_cell.angle_beta   90.00
_cell.angle_gamma   90.00
#
_symmetry.space_group_name_H-M   'P 1'
#
loop_
_entity.id
_entity.type
_entity.pdbx_description
1 polymer ?
#
loop_
_entity_poly.entity_id
_entity_poly.type
_entity_poly.pdbx_seq_one_letter_code
_entity_poly.pdbx_strand_id
1 'polypeptide(L)'
;MAENRESGSTSEVSEMAEEPARRGRVRARRAAIMAVPATLVAAGLAVLTAEGALGVQFAISGMPFTVTATELNGTGFEQFGGLDHMAEGSPNAGDTGGQVLVITSAIKNATLTKLCQSVDLGGTNLLITAGSGAEKVSASDLTTDSTELSGDAAFNNIEIGNDASTLTKAGVKGPIGVFSQQADTVRIANLRQTNYATTAGVFKLPGLKLGFNSKGC
;
A
#
# COMPACT_ATOMS: atom_id res chain seq x y z
N MET A 1 -36.49 -11.92 -83.37
CA MET A 1 -36.59 -10.49 -83.04
C MET A 1 -35.58 -10.22 -81.95
N ALA A 2 -34.49 -9.52 -82.30
CA ALA A 2 -33.50 -8.81 -81.44
C ALA A 2 -32.76 -9.66 -80.37
N GLU A 3 -31.46 -9.56 -80.06
CA GLU A 3 -30.39 -8.60 -80.35
C GLU A 3 -29.04 -9.23 -79.97
N ASN A 4 -27.99 -8.91 -80.75
CA ASN A 4 -26.55 -8.89 -80.49
C ASN A 4 -25.93 -9.62 -79.27
N ARG A 5 -24.85 -10.37 -79.52
CA ARG A 5 -23.48 -9.82 -79.38
C ARG A 5 -22.43 -10.70 -80.05
N GLU A 6 -21.76 -10.11 -81.04
CA GLU A 6 -20.63 -10.67 -81.75
C GLU A 6 -19.31 -10.42 -80.98
N SER A 7 -18.44 -11.42 -81.08
CA SER A 7 -16.96 -11.41 -81.07
C SER A 7 -16.19 -10.88 -79.86
N GLY A 8 -15.41 -11.80 -79.26
CA GLY A 8 -14.30 -11.47 -78.38
C GLY A 8 -13.00 -11.21 -79.14
N SER A 9 -12.05 -10.58 -78.46
CA SER A 9 -10.62 -10.77 -78.68
C SER A 9 -9.87 -10.56 -77.37
N THR A 10 -9.34 -11.68 -76.87
CA THR A 10 -8.06 -11.93 -76.17
C THR A 10 -7.30 -10.80 -75.49
N SER A 11 -6.92 -11.03 -74.22
CA SER A 11 -5.55 -11.01 -73.67
C SER A 11 -5.63 -11.37 -72.17
N GLU A 12 -5.26 -12.60 -71.80
CA GLU A 12 -3.98 -12.95 -71.17
C GLU A 12 -3.84 -12.53 -69.69
N VAL A 13 -3.99 -13.56 -68.83
CA VAL A 13 -3.13 -13.97 -67.69
C VAL A 13 -2.47 -12.87 -66.84
N SER A 14 -2.71 -12.90 -65.52
CA SER A 14 -1.62 -13.14 -64.55
C SER A 14 -2.12 -13.28 -63.11
N GLU A 15 -1.57 -14.32 -62.46
CA GLU A 15 -1.63 -14.70 -61.05
C GLU A 15 -1.85 -13.55 -60.05
N MET A 16 -2.85 -13.74 -59.17
CA MET A 16 -2.90 -13.04 -57.89
C MET A 16 -1.77 -13.57 -57.01
N ALA A 17 -0.62 -12.89 -57.04
CA ALA A 17 0.42 -13.06 -56.05
C ALA A 17 -0.08 -12.57 -54.69
N GLU A 18 -0.01 -13.44 -53.69
CA GLU A 18 -0.28 -13.17 -52.29
C GLU A 18 0.52 -11.94 -51.82
N GLU A 19 -0.17 -10.87 -51.40
CA GLU A 19 0.48 -9.64 -50.92
C GLU A 19 1.31 -9.98 -49.67
N PRO A 20 2.64 -9.78 -49.68
CA PRO A 20 3.42 -9.97 -48.47
C PRO A 20 2.99 -8.90 -47.47
N ALA A 21 2.42 -9.31 -46.33
CA ALA A 21 2.09 -8.41 -45.24
C ALA A 21 3.30 -7.50 -44.98
N ARG A 22 3.17 -6.20 -45.30
CA ARG A 22 4.27 -5.23 -45.17
C ARG A 22 4.75 -5.24 -43.73
N ARG A 23 5.90 -5.88 -43.49
CA ARG A 23 6.58 -5.85 -42.20
C ARG A 23 7.06 -4.43 -41.97
N GLY A 24 6.32 -3.67 -41.16
CA GLY A 24 6.67 -2.29 -40.80
C GLY A 24 8.08 -2.24 -40.21
N ARG A 25 9.02 -1.57 -40.89
CA ARG A 25 10.39 -1.39 -40.40
C ARG A 25 10.43 -0.21 -39.43
N VAL A 26 10.70 -0.48 -38.16
CA VAL A 26 10.95 0.57 -37.15
C VAL A 26 12.25 1.28 -37.51
N ARG A 27 12.20 2.61 -37.64
CA ARG A 27 13.41 3.42 -37.80
C ARG A 27 14.13 3.48 -36.45
N ALA A 28 15.03 2.54 -36.20
CA ALA A 28 15.74 2.37 -34.92
C ALA A 28 16.32 3.69 -34.36
N ARG A 29 16.89 4.53 -35.23
CA ARG A 29 17.42 5.86 -34.83
C ARG A 29 16.34 6.81 -34.30
N ARG A 30 15.15 6.83 -34.92
CA ARG A 30 14.02 7.65 -34.45
C ARG A 30 13.36 7.06 -33.21
N ALA A 31 13.29 5.73 -33.14
CA ALA A 31 12.82 5.03 -31.95
C ALA A 31 13.73 5.33 -30.74
N ALA A 32 15.05 5.31 -30.91
CA ALA A 32 16.02 5.62 -29.86
C ALA A 32 15.90 7.06 -29.34
N ILE A 33 15.67 8.04 -30.23
CA ILE A 33 15.50 9.46 -29.85
C ILE A 33 14.31 9.65 -28.89
N MET A 34 13.25 8.84 -29.03
CA MET A 34 12.09 8.89 -28.12
C MET A 34 12.25 7.95 -26.92
N ALA A 35 12.83 6.78 -27.13
CA ALA A 35 12.96 5.76 -26.10
C ALA A 35 13.92 6.17 -24.99
N VAL A 36 15.07 6.78 -25.31
CA VAL A 36 16.07 7.18 -24.31
C VAL A 36 15.55 8.22 -23.30
N PRO A 37 14.94 9.36 -23.71
CA PRO A 37 14.38 10.28 -22.72
C PRO A 37 13.21 9.66 -21.95
N ALA A 38 12.37 8.84 -22.60
CA ALA A 38 11.27 8.16 -21.92
C ALA A 38 11.77 7.18 -20.84
N THR A 39 12.82 6.40 -21.12
CA THR A 39 13.41 5.49 -20.12
C THR A 39 14.12 6.25 -19.01
N LEU A 40 14.78 7.37 -19.31
CA LEU A 40 15.38 8.23 -18.26
C LEU A 40 14.32 8.81 -17.33
N VAL A 41 13.20 9.31 -17.87
CA VAL A 41 12.08 9.80 -17.06
C VAL A 41 11.49 8.67 -16.22
N ALA A 42 11.23 7.50 -16.82
CA ALA A 42 10.69 6.35 -16.09
C ALA A 42 11.63 5.86 -14.98
N ALA A 43 12.94 5.80 -15.24
CA ALA A 43 13.94 5.47 -14.24
C ALA A 43 14.02 6.53 -13.13
N GLY A 44 13.95 7.81 -13.48
CA GLY A 44 13.88 8.90 -12.51
C GLY A 44 12.65 8.82 -11.61
N LEU A 45 11.47 8.57 -12.18
CA LEU A 45 10.24 8.35 -11.42
C LEU A 45 10.35 7.12 -10.51
N ALA A 46 10.97 6.03 -10.98
CA ALA A 46 11.20 4.83 -10.18
C ALA A 46 12.12 5.11 -8.98
N VAL A 47 13.21 5.87 -9.19
CA VAL A 47 14.13 6.28 -8.11
C VAL A 47 13.43 7.20 -7.11
N LEU A 48 12.71 8.22 -7.58
CA LEU A 48 11.97 9.14 -6.71
C LEU A 48 10.87 8.42 -5.91
N THR A 49 10.24 7.40 -6.49
CA THR A 49 9.28 6.55 -5.76
C THR A 49 10.00 5.70 -4.71
N ALA A 50 11.15 5.11 -5.05
CA ALA A 50 11.95 4.29 -4.13
C ALA A 50 12.52 5.10 -2.95
N GLU A 51 12.85 6.38 -3.17
CA GLU A 51 13.30 7.31 -2.14
C GLU A 51 12.15 7.93 -1.33
N GLY A 52 10.89 7.64 -1.68
CA GLY A 52 9.70 8.20 -1.02
C GLY A 52 9.42 9.67 -1.35
N ALA A 53 10.11 10.26 -2.35
CA ALA A 53 9.90 11.63 -2.79
C ALA A 53 8.57 11.82 -3.55
N LEU A 54 8.06 10.77 -4.19
CA LEU A 54 6.70 10.71 -4.74
C LEU A 54 5.79 10.06 -3.69
N GLY A 55 5.31 10.86 -2.73
CA GLY A 55 4.34 10.40 -1.74
C GLY A 55 3.06 9.93 -2.42
N VAL A 56 2.83 8.61 -2.42
CA VAL A 56 1.51 8.06 -2.73
C VAL A 56 0.67 8.30 -1.47
N GLN A 57 -0.02 9.44 -1.43
CA GLN A 57 -0.91 9.76 -0.30
C GLN A 57 -2.06 8.75 -0.34
N PHE A 58 -2.02 7.75 0.54
CA PHE A 58 -3.13 6.83 0.72
C PHE A 58 -4.27 7.59 1.40
N ALA A 59 -5.41 7.66 0.73
CA ALA A 59 -6.59 8.26 1.30
C ALA A 59 -7.18 7.33 2.38
N ILE A 60 -7.24 7.78 3.62
CA ILE A 60 -7.85 7.02 4.72
C ILE A 60 -9.39 7.08 4.63
N SER A 61 -10.07 6.04 5.13
CA SER A 61 -11.54 5.98 5.12
C SER A 61 -12.19 6.96 6.09
N GLY A 62 -11.43 7.43 7.09
CA GLY A 62 -11.94 8.25 8.20
C GLY A 62 -12.70 7.47 9.27
N MET A 63 -12.85 6.14 9.13
CA MET A 63 -13.45 5.30 10.16
C MET A 63 -12.33 4.69 11.02
N PRO A 64 -12.24 5.05 12.31
CA PRO A 64 -11.28 4.42 13.20
C PRO A 64 -11.65 2.95 13.44
N PHE A 65 -10.65 2.10 13.59
CA PHE A 65 -10.81 0.71 13.96
C PHE A 65 -9.87 0.35 15.11
N THR A 66 -10.36 -0.48 16.02
CA THR A 66 -9.60 -0.95 17.16
C THR A 66 -8.80 -2.18 16.77
N VAL A 67 -7.52 -2.21 17.13
CA VAL A 67 -6.68 -3.41 17.07
C VAL A 67 -6.20 -3.73 18.47
N THR A 68 -6.39 -4.97 18.89
CA THR A 68 -5.84 -5.49 20.14
C THR A 68 -5.05 -6.78 19.90
N ALA A 69 -4.03 -6.99 20.73
CA ALA A 69 -3.30 -8.23 20.79
C ALA A 69 -2.78 -8.42 22.23
N THR A 70 -2.67 -9.67 22.68
CA THR A 70 -2.10 -9.92 24.01
C THR A 70 -0.61 -9.57 24.04
N GLU A 71 0.07 -9.76 22.91
CA GLU A 71 1.48 -9.39 22.76
C GLU A 71 1.80 -9.11 21.29
N LEU A 72 2.55 -8.05 21.05
CA LEU A 72 3.24 -7.75 19.81
C LEU A 72 4.74 -7.79 20.06
N ASN A 73 5.46 -8.56 19.25
CA ASN A 73 6.93 -8.54 19.21
C ASN A 73 7.37 -8.10 17.82
N GLY A 74 8.28 -7.14 17.76
CA GLY A 74 8.77 -6.55 16.52
C GLY A 74 10.29 -6.43 16.47
N THR A 75 10.84 -6.55 15.26
CA THR A 75 12.21 -6.13 14.94
C THR A 75 12.18 -4.98 13.96
N GLY A 76 13.09 -4.02 14.14
CA GLY A 76 13.13 -2.76 13.42
C GLY A 76 11.88 -1.94 13.70
N PHE A 77 11.95 -1.02 14.66
CA PHE A 77 10.83 -0.17 15.06
C PHE A 77 11.12 1.28 14.75
N GLU A 78 10.14 1.98 14.19
CA GLU A 78 10.16 3.42 13.91
C GLU A 78 8.79 3.99 14.28
N GLN A 79 8.75 5.18 14.87
CA GLN A 79 7.50 5.86 15.18
C GLN A 79 7.66 7.38 15.09
N PHE A 80 6.70 8.03 14.45
CA PHE A 80 6.66 9.49 14.26
C PHE A 80 5.22 9.99 14.11
N GLY A 81 5.03 11.30 14.31
CA GLY A 81 3.74 11.94 14.06
C GLY A 81 3.53 12.27 12.58
N GLY A 82 2.29 12.21 12.12
CA GLY A 82 1.92 12.49 10.73
C GLY A 82 0.52 13.08 10.62
N LEU A 83 0.20 13.56 9.43
CA LEU A 83 -1.14 13.99 9.06
C LEU A 83 -1.62 13.12 7.90
N ASP A 84 -2.70 12.41 8.12
CA ASP A 84 -3.39 11.64 7.09
C ASP A 84 -4.57 12.41 6.53
N HIS A 85 -4.92 12.08 5.29
CA HIS A 85 -5.97 12.73 4.54
C HIS A 85 -7.00 11.71 4.08
N MET A 86 -8.28 12.05 4.25
CA MET A 86 -9.37 11.34 3.61
C MET A 86 -9.48 11.72 2.13
N ALA A 87 -10.20 10.90 1.36
CA ALA A 87 -10.55 11.26 -0.01
C ALA A 87 -11.39 12.54 -0.04
N GLU A 88 -11.21 13.36 -1.08
CA GLU A 88 -12.02 14.56 -1.29
C GLU A 88 -13.51 14.22 -1.32
N GLY A 89 -14.33 15.01 -0.61
CA GLY A 89 -15.77 14.75 -0.48
C GLY A 89 -16.14 13.59 0.45
N SER A 90 -15.18 13.05 1.22
CA SER A 90 -15.47 12.01 2.21
C SER A 90 -16.59 12.46 3.17
N PRO A 91 -17.64 11.64 3.39
CA PRO A 91 -18.68 11.96 4.36
C PRO A 91 -18.15 11.93 5.81
N ASN A 92 -16.99 11.30 6.02
CA ASN A 92 -16.35 11.19 7.33
C ASN A 92 -15.41 12.37 7.63
N ALA A 93 -15.28 13.33 6.70
CA ALA A 93 -14.33 14.45 6.81
C ALA A 93 -14.60 15.38 8.00
N GLY A 94 -15.85 15.46 8.45
CA GLY A 94 -16.27 16.30 9.57
C GLY A 94 -15.76 17.74 9.46
N ASP A 95 -15.47 18.34 10.61
CA ASP A 95 -15.02 19.73 10.71
C ASP A 95 -13.51 19.91 10.39
N THR A 96 -12.75 18.82 10.30
CA THR A 96 -11.29 18.87 10.03
C THR A 96 -10.96 18.94 8.55
N GLY A 97 -11.97 18.95 7.67
CA GLY A 97 -11.78 18.88 6.23
C GLY A 97 -11.12 17.57 5.78
N GLY A 98 -11.30 16.49 6.55
CA GLY A 98 -10.75 15.17 6.25
C GLY A 98 -9.30 14.98 6.67
N GLN A 99 -8.75 15.86 7.51
CA GLN A 99 -7.41 15.70 8.08
C GLN A 99 -7.47 14.99 9.43
N VAL A 100 -6.56 14.05 9.66
CA VAL A 100 -6.43 13.32 10.93
C VAL A 100 -4.97 13.32 11.36
N LEU A 101 -4.71 13.78 12.60
CA LEU A 101 -3.38 13.65 13.21
C LEU A 101 -3.19 12.21 13.67
N VAL A 102 -2.12 11.59 13.18
CA VAL A 102 -1.82 10.18 13.44
C VAL A 102 -0.40 10.01 13.99
N ILE A 103 -0.21 8.93 14.71
CA ILE A 103 1.06 8.38 15.14
C ILE A 103 1.31 7.18 14.23
N THR A 104 2.21 7.37 13.28
CA THR A 104 2.66 6.31 12.37
C THR A 104 3.68 5.47 13.11
N SER A 105 3.40 4.18 13.26
CA SER A 105 4.32 3.19 13.79
C SER A 105 4.69 2.20 12.69
N ALA A 106 5.97 2.05 12.39
CA ALA A 106 6.49 1.12 11.41
C ALA A 106 7.33 0.03 12.07
N ILE A 107 7.11 -1.23 11.66
CA ILE A 107 7.76 -2.41 12.19
C ILE A 107 8.20 -3.30 11.03
N LYS A 108 9.51 -3.57 10.92
CA LYS A 108 10.06 -4.35 9.81
C LYS A 108 9.53 -5.78 9.79
N ASN A 109 9.56 -6.45 10.94
CA ASN A 109 8.94 -7.76 11.12
C ASN A 109 8.20 -7.78 12.43
N ALA A 110 6.93 -8.17 12.42
CA ALA A 110 6.10 -8.24 13.61
C ALA A 110 5.47 -9.62 13.76
N THR A 111 5.30 -10.05 15.01
CA THR A 111 4.43 -11.17 15.38
C THR A 111 3.43 -10.71 16.41
N LEU A 112 2.16 -11.09 16.23
CA LEU A 112 1.07 -10.75 17.14
C LEU A 112 0.40 -12.03 17.66
N THR A 113 0.14 -12.05 18.95
CA THR A 113 -0.58 -13.15 19.62
C THR A 113 -2.01 -12.72 19.88
N LYS A 114 -2.99 -13.57 19.52
CA LYS A 114 -4.43 -13.31 19.69
C LYS A 114 -4.85 -11.94 19.16
N LEU A 115 -4.64 -11.75 17.85
CA LEU A 115 -5.11 -10.55 17.17
C LEU A 115 -6.65 -10.49 17.24
N CYS A 116 -7.16 -9.34 17.64
CA CYS A 116 -8.55 -8.94 17.48
C CYS A 116 -8.56 -7.55 16.83
N GLN A 117 -9.25 -7.42 15.71
CA GLN A 117 -9.46 -6.15 15.01
C GLN A 117 -10.96 -5.94 14.83
N SER A 118 -11.46 -4.76 15.18
CA SER A 118 -12.88 -4.42 15.03
C SER A 118 -13.12 -3.01 14.52
N VAL A 119 -14.05 -2.87 13.57
CA VAL A 119 -14.58 -1.59 13.12
C VAL A 119 -16.02 -1.47 13.61
N ASP A 120 -16.35 -0.41 14.33
CA ASP A 120 -17.74 -0.10 14.72
C ASP A 120 -18.47 0.51 13.52
N LEU A 121 -19.59 -0.10 13.12
CA LEU A 121 -20.41 0.30 11.99
C LEU A 121 -21.76 0.91 12.43
N GLY A 122 -21.89 1.32 13.70
CA GLY A 122 -23.11 1.93 14.22
C GLY A 122 -24.18 0.88 14.54
N GLY A 123 -23.89 0.01 15.50
CA GLY A 123 -24.82 -1.03 16.01
C GLY A 123 -24.38 -2.47 15.75
N THR A 124 -23.32 -2.66 14.97
CA THR A 124 -22.60 -3.93 14.80
C THR A 124 -21.14 -3.66 14.55
N ASN A 125 -20.28 -4.64 14.80
CA ASN A 125 -18.85 -4.55 14.55
C ASN A 125 -18.45 -5.51 13.45
N LEU A 126 -17.70 -5.04 12.46
CA LEU A 126 -16.92 -5.93 11.61
C LEU A 126 -15.72 -6.41 12.42
N LEU A 127 -15.70 -7.70 12.75
CA LEU A 127 -14.72 -8.31 13.65
C LEU A 127 -13.82 -9.29 12.88
N ILE A 128 -12.53 -9.14 13.06
CA ILE A 128 -11.47 -10.01 12.55
C ILE A 128 -10.68 -10.54 13.74
N THR A 129 -10.50 -11.86 13.82
CA THR A 129 -9.63 -12.48 14.83
C THR A 129 -8.69 -13.48 14.20
N ALA A 130 -7.47 -13.59 14.71
CA ALA A 130 -6.47 -14.55 14.24
C ALA A 130 -5.40 -14.80 15.31
N GLY A 131 -4.60 -15.86 15.13
CA GLY A 131 -3.45 -16.14 16.01
C GLY A 131 -3.83 -16.55 17.43
N SER A 132 -5.02 -17.16 17.61
CA SER A 132 -5.49 -17.67 18.91
C SER A 132 -5.03 -19.10 19.21
N GLY A 133 -4.44 -19.79 18.23
CA GLY A 133 -3.91 -21.15 18.36
C GLY A 133 -2.41 -21.18 18.67
N ALA A 134 -1.73 -22.23 18.21
CA ALA A 134 -0.27 -22.38 18.36
C ALA A 134 0.52 -21.41 17.46
N GLU A 135 -0.03 -21.06 16.30
CA GLU A 135 0.60 -20.16 15.35
C GLU A 135 0.19 -18.70 15.62
N LYS A 136 1.19 -17.81 15.65
CA LYS A 136 1.00 -16.36 15.80
C LYS A 136 0.72 -15.70 14.45
N VAL A 137 0.04 -14.56 14.48
CA VAL A 137 -0.03 -13.66 13.31
C VAL A 137 1.38 -13.14 13.02
N SER A 138 1.75 -13.04 11.74
CA SER A 138 3.05 -12.47 11.33
C SER A 138 2.86 -11.41 10.26
N ALA A 139 3.59 -10.31 10.35
CA ALA A 139 3.60 -9.23 9.38
C ALA A 139 5.03 -8.85 8.99
N SER A 140 5.25 -8.45 7.74
CA SER A 140 6.47 -7.76 7.30
C SER A 140 6.13 -6.38 6.76
N ASP A 141 7.03 -5.42 6.99
CA ASP A 141 6.86 -4.02 6.61
C ASP A 141 5.51 -3.46 7.10
N LEU A 142 5.18 -3.76 8.36
CA LEU A 142 3.93 -3.36 9.00
C LEU A 142 4.00 -1.87 9.32
N THR A 143 3.01 -1.12 8.89
CA THR A 143 2.80 0.27 9.32
C THR A 143 1.39 0.43 9.84
N THR A 144 1.23 1.20 10.91
CA THR A 144 -0.07 1.53 11.49
C THR A 144 -0.14 3.03 11.76
N ASP A 145 -1.22 3.65 11.31
CA ASP A 145 -1.50 5.06 11.57
C ASP A 145 -2.59 5.12 12.62
N SER A 146 -2.23 5.58 13.82
CA SER A 146 -3.05 5.46 15.02
C SER A 146 -3.20 6.78 15.75
N THR A 147 -4.37 7.08 16.29
CA THR A 147 -4.53 8.25 17.19
C THR A 147 -4.13 7.92 18.62
N GLU A 148 -4.20 6.64 18.98
CA GLU A 148 -3.85 6.14 20.30
C GLU A 148 -3.22 4.76 20.20
N LEU A 149 -2.13 4.56 20.95
CA LEU A 149 -1.50 3.27 21.20
C LEU A 149 -1.29 3.13 22.71
N SER A 150 -1.77 2.03 23.28
CA SER A 150 -1.63 1.72 24.69
C SER A 150 -1.16 0.27 24.89
N GLY A 151 -0.46 0.03 25.99
CA GLY A 151 0.13 -1.26 26.35
C GLY A 151 1.42 -1.11 27.15
N ASP A 152 1.95 -2.23 27.61
CA ASP A 152 3.22 -2.30 28.35
C ASP A 152 4.37 -2.53 27.38
N ALA A 153 5.11 -1.47 27.05
CA ALA A 153 6.16 -1.50 26.05
C ALA A 153 7.57 -1.66 26.65
N ALA A 154 8.40 -2.47 26.01
CA ALA A 154 9.83 -2.59 26.25
C ALA A 154 10.57 -2.51 24.92
N PHE A 155 11.65 -1.72 24.89
CA PHE A 155 12.46 -1.50 23.70
C PHE A 155 13.90 -1.91 23.95
N ASN A 156 14.56 -2.42 22.93
CA ASN A 156 16.00 -2.61 22.94
C ASN A 156 16.67 -1.60 22.01
N ASN A 157 17.71 -0.92 22.52
CA ASN A 157 18.44 0.13 21.80
C ASN A 157 17.51 1.21 21.23
N ILE A 158 16.69 1.81 22.09
CA ILE A 158 15.79 2.90 21.68
C ILE A 158 16.56 4.21 21.52
N GLU A 159 16.25 4.90 20.43
CA GLU A 159 16.66 6.27 20.13
C GLU A 159 15.40 7.14 20.11
N ILE A 160 15.43 8.28 20.79
CA ILE A 160 14.27 9.18 20.96
C ILE A 160 14.69 10.60 20.62
N GLY A 161 13.86 11.33 19.87
CA GLY A 161 14.15 12.71 19.46
C GLY A 161 14.91 12.79 18.14
N ASN A 162 14.85 11.74 17.32
CA ASN A 162 15.41 11.76 15.98
C ASN A 162 14.53 12.61 15.05
N ASP A 163 15.12 13.11 13.96
CA ASP A 163 14.35 13.65 12.85
C ASP A 163 13.72 12.50 12.05
N ALA A 164 12.41 12.52 11.84
CA ALA A 164 11.69 11.42 11.20
C ALA A 164 12.19 11.09 9.79
N SER A 165 12.83 12.04 9.09
CA SER A 165 13.42 11.82 7.76
C SER A 165 14.73 10.99 7.78
N THR A 166 15.29 10.78 8.98
CA THR A 166 16.57 10.09 9.18
C THR A 166 16.44 8.67 9.69
N LEU A 167 15.21 8.18 9.88
CA LEU A 167 14.92 6.85 10.37
C LEU A 167 15.44 5.75 9.43
N THR A 168 15.91 4.64 10.03
CA THR A 168 16.55 3.53 9.28
C THR A 168 16.22 2.11 9.77
N LYS A 169 15.57 1.95 10.93
CA LYS A 169 15.34 0.63 11.56
C LYS A 169 14.27 -0.20 10.86
N ALA A 170 13.22 0.42 10.33
CA ALA A 170 12.14 -0.25 9.59
C ALA A 170 12.07 0.18 8.11
N GLY A 171 12.70 1.30 7.76
CA GLY A 171 12.78 1.78 6.38
C GLY A 171 11.62 2.69 5.99
N VAL A 172 10.90 3.24 6.98
CA VAL A 172 9.80 4.17 6.80
C VAL A 172 10.20 5.51 7.41
N LYS A 173 10.45 6.48 6.53
CA LYS A 173 10.84 7.83 6.91
C LYS A 173 9.62 8.73 7.00
N GLY A 174 9.59 9.55 8.03
CA GLY A 174 8.61 10.61 8.18
C GLY A 174 9.10 11.96 7.63
N PRO A 175 8.29 13.02 7.80
CA PRO A 175 8.63 14.35 7.31
C PRO A 175 9.84 14.96 8.03
N ILE A 176 10.59 15.80 7.32
CA ILE A 176 11.73 16.55 7.88
C ILE A 176 11.25 17.46 9.01
N GLY A 177 12.00 17.50 10.11
CA GLY A 177 11.74 18.35 11.28
C GLY A 177 10.70 17.78 12.25
N VAL A 178 10.16 16.59 11.98
CA VAL A 178 9.19 15.93 12.87
C VAL A 178 9.91 15.05 13.89
N PHE A 179 9.48 15.14 15.14
CA PHE A 179 9.93 14.28 16.22
C PHE A 179 9.67 12.80 15.91
N SER A 180 10.67 11.97 16.19
CA SER A 180 10.55 10.52 16.03
C SER A 180 11.36 9.73 17.05
N GLN A 181 11.06 8.45 17.10
CA GLN A 181 11.78 7.44 17.86
C GLN A 181 11.97 6.17 17.03
N GLN A 182 13.04 5.42 17.29
CA GLN A 182 13.29 4.12 16.66
C GLN A 182 14.01 3.16 17.61
N ALA A 183 13.90 1.87 17.37
CA ALA A 183 14.55 0.83 18.19
C ALA A 183 14.88 -0.40 17.36
N ASP A 184 15.84 -1.21 17.82
CA ASP A 184 16.18 -2.49 17.18
C ASP A 184 15.07 -3.52 17.38
N THR A 185 14.48 -3.56 18.57
CA THR A 185 13.34 -4.40 18.89
C THR A 185 12.32 -3.67 19.75
N VAL A 186 11.08 -4.11 19.63
CA VAL A 186 9.96 -3.65 20.45
C VAL A 186 9.15 -4.86 20.91
N ARG A 187 8.75 -4.86 22.17
CA ARG A 187 7.74 -5.77 22.72
C ARG A 187 6.67 -4.95 23.39
N ILE A 188 5.41 -5.16 23.01
CA ILE A 188 4.25 -4.50 23.62
C ILE A 188 3.32 -5.59 24.12
N ALA A 189 3.16 -5.69 25.44
CA ALA A 189 2.10 -6.51 26.03
C ALA A 189 0.81 -5.71 26.17
N ASN A 190 -0.33 -6.39 26.15
CA ASN A 190 -1.65 -5.77 26.27
C ASN A 190 -1.87 -4.66 25.23
N LEU A 191 -1.46 -4.91 23.99
CA LEU A 191 -1.55 -3.95 22.91
C LEU A 191 -3.02 -3.60 22.66
N ARG A 192 -3.31 -2.29 22.64
CA ARG A 192 -4.55 -1.74 22.12
C ARG A 192 -4.24 -0.47 21.34
N GLN A 193 -4.65 -0.45 20.08
CA GLN A 193 -4.49 0.68 19.18
C GLN A 193 -5.84 1.12 18.62
N THR A 194 -5.97 2.41 18.38
CA THR A 194 -7.05 2.99 17.59
C THR A 194 -6.46 3.50 16.29
N ASN A 195 -6.65 2.72 15.22
CA ASN A 195 -6.02 2.92 13.93
C ASN A 195 -6.98 3.54 12.91
N TYR A 196 -6.45 4.32 11.99
CA TYR A 196 -7.13 4.76 10.77
C TYR A 196 -6.64 4.02 9.53
N ALA A 197 -5.39 3.56 9.57
CA ALA A 197 -4.82 2.73 8.53
C ALA A 197 -3.87 1.68 9.13
N THR A 198 -3.77 0.57 8.41
CA THR A 198 -2.73 -0.44 8.63
C THR A 198 -2.34 -0.98 7.27
N THR A 199 -1.05 -0.94 6.95
CA THR A 199 -0.51 -1.56 5.73
C THR A 199 0.60 -2.52 6.11
N ALA A 200 0.81 -3.54 5.27
CA ALA A 200 1.88 -4.50 5.46
C ALA A 200 2.29 -5.04 4.08
N GLY A 201 3.59 -5.29 3.90
CA GLY A 201 4.09 -5.97 2.70
C GLY A 201 3.61 -7.42 2.64
N VAL A 202 3.62 -8.11 3.79
CA VAL A 202 3.02 -9.45 3.94
C VAL A 202 2.26 -9.49 5.26
N PHE A 203 1.06 -10.06 5.25
CA PHE A 203 0.28 -10.27 6.48
C PHE A 203 -0.32 -11.67 6.50
N LYS A 204 0.11 -12.50 7.46
CA LYS A 204 -0.37 -13.87 7.63
C LYS A 204 -1.21 -13.97 8.89
N LEU A 205 -2.44 -14.46 8.72
CA LEU A 205 -3.46 -14.55 9.77
C LEU A 205 -3.86 -16.01 10.01
N PRO A 206 -3.05 -16.82 10.72
CA PRO A 206 -3.42 -18.19 11.05
C PRO A 206 -4.73 -18.25 11.85
N GLY A 207 -5.63 -19.14 11.45
CA GLY A 207 -6.94 -19.28 12.10
C GLY A 207 -7.84 -18.05 11.95
N LEU A 208 -7.69 -17.30 10.85
CA LEU A 208 -8.52 -16.14 10.51
C LEU A 208 -10.02 -16.46 10.65
N LYS A 209 -10.71 -15.64 11.44
CA LYS A 209 -12.17 -15.56 11.48
C LYS A 209 -12.59 -14.13 11.21
N LEU A 210 -13.50 -13.95 10.27
CA LEU A 210 -14.09 -12.68 9.90
C LEU A 210 -15.60 -12.79 9.99
N GLY A 211 -16.26 -11.83 10.62
CA GLY A 211 -17.71 -11.79 10.70
C GLY A 211 -18.23 -10.53 11.38
N PHE A 212 -19.55 -10.44 11.48
CA PHE A 212 -20.20 -9.36 12.22
C PHE A 212 -20.52 -9.80 13.65
N ASN A 213 -20.32 -8.92 14.62
CA ASN A 213 -20.57 -9.20 16.03
C ASN A 213 -21.15 -7.97 16.74
N SER A 214 -22.02 -8.20 17.73
CA SER A 214 -22.54 -7.13 18.59
C SER A 214 -21.47 -6.54 19.51
N LYS A 215 -20.35 -7.25 19.72
CA LYS A 215 -19.19 -6.78 20.49
C LYS A 215 -17.95 -6.66 19.61
N GLY A 216 -17.24 -5.54 19.73
CA GLY A 216 -15.91 -5.34 19.19
C GLY A 216 -14.82 -5.88 20.10
N CYS A 217 -13.58 -5.48 19.79
CA CYS A 217 -12.46 -5.50 20.72
C CYS A 217 -12.55 -4.24 21.62
#